data_AF-A0A958V378-F1
#
_entry.id   AF-A0A958V378-F1
#
_cell.length_a   1.000
_cell.length_b   1.000
_cell.length_c   1.000
_cell.angle_alpha   90.00
_cell.angle_beta   90.00
_cell.angle_gamma   90.00
#
_symmetry.space_group_name_H-M   'P 1'
#
loop_
_entity.id
_entity.type
_entity.pdbx_description
1 polymer ?
#
loop_
_entity_poly.entity_id
_entity_poly.type
_entity_poly.pdbx_seq_one_letter_code
_entity_poly.pdbx_strand_id
1 'polypeptide(L)'
;MKNPIRLLIILLLFNSCEDVINLDLPVDKQFLVIETHIDYTPELTLRNYVKLSLSTSFYQEINDPVGDAKVTLEDLTNNRNYNFTHSNNGIYILDNFTPEFNRDYRLTITYKDELYQSTTEQLIPCVPISKLEQGDGTLFSGNEKEVKVSFTDDGSRDDFYLFRFASNSFLVTEDRFYQGNTFNFSYFYDEDSAENDIIVSIFGITERYYNYMDIIISQTDDRGNPFGGTAANPRGNIKNITNPENYPLGYFQLSETYSQSLSLH
;
A
#
# COMPACT_ATOMS: atom_id res chain seq x y z
N MET A 1 -2.11 -26.55 -58.97
CA MET A 1 -1.29 -25.34 -58.78
C MET A 1 -1.88 -24.55 -57.62
N LYS A 2 -1.26 -24.61 -56.43
CA LYS A 2 -1.68 -23.80 -55.27
C LYS A 2 -1.40 -22.35 -55.64
N ASN A 3 -2.42 -21.52 -55.79
CA ASN A 3 -2.28 -20.13 -56.24
C ASN A 3 -1.57 -19.31 -55.14
N PRO A 4 -0.27 -18.99 -55.27
CA PRO A 4 0.47 -18.29 -54.22
C PRO A 4 -0.05 -16.85 -54.02
N ILE A 5 -0.73 -16.32 -55.03
CA ILE A 5 -1.35 -14.98 -55.04
C ILE A 5 -2.47 -14.85 -54.01
N ARG A 6 -3.27 -15.91 -53.78
CA ARG A 6 -4.35 -15.84 -52.76
C ARG A 6 -3.81 -15.83 -51.33
N LEU A 7 -2.66 -16.47 -51.11
CA LEU A 7 -1.99 -16.46 -49.80
C LEU A 7 -1.33 -15.10 -49.51
N LEU A 8 -0.79 -14.44 -50.55
CA LEU A 8 -0.18 -13.11 -50.45
C LEU A 8 -1.22 -12.01 -50.16
N ILE A 9 -2.43 -12.10 -50.72
CA ILE A 9 -3.52 -11.14 -50.48
C ILE A 9 -4.08 -11.26 -49.06
N ILE A 10 -4.13 -12.47 -48.49
CA ILE A 10 -4.55 -12.69 -47.09
C ILE A 10 -3.51 -12.15 -46.10
N LEU A 11 -2.22 -12.23 -46.42
CA LEU A 11 -1.14 -11.71 -45.57
C LEU A 11 -1.12 -10.18 -45.49
N LEU A 12 -1.62 -9.49 -46.53
CA LEU A 12 -1.71 -8.02 -46.58
C LEU A 12 -2.84 -7.44 -45.72
N LEU A 13 -3.84 -8.25 -45.32
CA LEU A 13 -4.97 -7.81 -44.49
C LEU A 13 -4.67 -7.78 -42.98
N PHE A 14 -3.49 -8.25 -42.55
CA PHE A 14 -3.07 -8.24 -41.13
C PHE A 14 -2.11 -7.10 -40.78
N ASN A 15 -1.89 -6.14 -41.68
CA ASN A 15 -1.20 -4.88 -41.34
C ASN A 15 -2.21 -3.82 -40.87
N SER A 16 -3.02 -4.12 -39.86
CA SER A 16 -3.70 -3.05 -39.14
C SER A 16 -2.70 -2.44 -38.17
N CYS A 17 -2.14 -1.30 -38.54
CA CYS A 17 -1.54 -0.41 -37.56
C CYS A 17 -2.64 -0.07 -36.56
N GLU A 18 -2.48 -0.51 -35.31
CA GLU A 18 -3.31 -0.02 -34.22
C GLU A 18 -2.93 1.45 -34.01
N ASP A 19 -3.81 2.36 -34.40
CA ASP A 19 -3.66 3.76 -34.02
C ASP A 19 -3.92 3.82 -32.50
N VAL A 20 -2.85 4.05 -31.73
CA VAL A 20 -2.97 4.30 -30.29
C VAL A 20 -3.76 5.60 -30.13
N ILE A 21 -5.03 5.47 -29.73
CA ILE A 21 -5.88 6.63 -29.49
C ILE A 21 -5.42 7.26 -28.17
N ASN A 22 -4.49 8.20 -28.26
CA ASN A 22 -4.20 9.11 -27.16
C ASN A 22 -5.33 10.12 -27.09
N LEU A 23 -6.30 9.83 -26.21
CA LEU A 23 -7.32 10.82 -25.84
C LEU A 23 -6.61 11.94 -25.08
N ASP A 24 -6.74 13.17 -25.59
CA ASP A 24 -6.39 14.40 -24.86
C ASP A 24 -7.35 14.53 -23.67
N LEU A 25 -6.99 13.86 -22.57
CA LEU A 25 -7.64 14.05 -21.29
C LEU A 25 -7.18 15.40 -20.73
N PRO A 26 -8.09 16.21 -20.15
CA PRO A 26 -7.68 17.42 -19.45
C PRO A 26 -6.59 17.06 -18.42
N VAL A 27 -5.55 17.88 -18.32
CA VAL A 27 -4.53 17.71 -17.28
C VAL A 27 -5.24 17.85 -15.94
N ASP A 28 -5.43 16.72 -15.26
CA ASP A 28 -6.07 16.70 -13.97
C ASP A 28 -5.30 17.56 -12.97
N LYS A 29 -6.04 18.13 -12.01
CA LYS A 29 -5.44 18.78 -10.85
C LYS A 29 -4.46 17.79 -10.19
N GLN A 30 -3.19 18.15 -10.11
CA GLN A 30 -2.19 17.34 -9.40
C GLN A 30 -2.43 17.44 -7.89
N PHE A 31 -2.48 16.29 -7.23
CA PHE A 31 -2.58 16.16 -5.79
C PHE A 31 -1.24 15.76 -5.18
N LEU A 32 -0.95 16.26 -3.98
CA LEU A 32 0.20 15.77 -3.21
C LEU A 32 -0.07 14.34 -2.76
N VAL A 33 0.78 13.39 -3.15
CA VAL A 33 0.75 11.99 -2.72
C VAL A 33 1.74 11.80 -1.57
N ILE A 34 1.26 11.25 -0.47
CA ILE A 34 1.99 11.08 0.79
C ILE A 34 2.02 9.59 1.14
N GLU A 35 3.18 8.97 0.97
CA GLU A 35 3.45 7.59 1.39
C GLU A 35 4.21 7.63 2.72
N THR A 36 3.67 7.04 3.79
CA THR A 36 4.32 7.03 5.11
C THR A 36 4.77 5.63 5.49
N HIS A 37 6.01 5.50 5.92
CA HIS A 37 6.58 4.27 6.45
C HIS A 37 7.21 4.58 7.80
N ILE A 38 6.40 4.47 8.86
CA ILE A 38 6.86 4.64 10.23
C ILE A 38 6.39 3.42 11.01
N ASP A 39 7.25 2.42 11.03
CA ASP A 39 6.94 1.08 11.53
C ASP A 39 7.83 0.76 12.73
N TYR A 40 7.33 -0.11 13.60
CA TYR A 40 8.04 -0.60 14.77
C TYR A 40 8.11 -2.12 14.74
N THR A 41 9.29 -2.68 14.90
CA THR A 41 9.48 -4.10 15.19
C THR A 41 10.32 -4.20 16.45
N PRO A 42 9.91 -5.00 17.45
CA PRO A 42 10.72 -5.21 18.64
C PRO A 42 12.16 -5.58 18.29
N GLU A 43 13.11 -4.94 18.98
CA GLU A 43 14.55 -5.19 18.84
C GLU A 43 15.17 -4.89 17.46
N LEU A 44 14.41 -4.29 16.53
CA LEU A 44 14.88 -3.91 15.20
C LEU A 44 14.69 -2.42 14.94
N THR A 45 15.78 -1.74 14.58
CA THR A 45 15.71 -0.35 14.11
C THR A 45 15.35 -0.35 12.62
N LEU A 46 14.10 0.00 12.32
CA LEU A 46 13.64 0.22 10.95
C LEU A 46 13.94 1.64 10.49
N ARG A 47 14.12 1.81 9.18
CA ARG A 47 14.25 3.14 8.58
C ARG A 47 12.85 3.74 8.44
N ASN A 48 12.59 4.79 9.21
CA ASN A 48 11.35 5.56 9.11
C ASN A 48 11.48 6.63 8.04
N TYR A 49 10.52 6.72 7.13
CA TYR A 49 10.52 7.72 6.07
C TYR A 49 9.11 8.10 5.61
N VAL A 50 9.02 9.26 4.97
CA VAL A 50 7.85 9.72 4.23
C VAL A 50 8.31 9.99 2.81
N LYS A 51 7.58 9.50 1.80
CA LYS A 51 7.84 9.80 0.40
C LYS A 51 6.74 10.68 -0.14
N LEU A 52 7.15 11.81 -0.72
CA LEU A 52 6.26 12.83 -1.28
C LEU A 52 6.40 12.88 -2.79
N SER A 53 5.27 12.88 -3.49
CA SER A 53 5.22 13.03 -4.94
C SER A 53 3.95 13.76 -5.39
N LEU A 54 3.85 14.11 -6.67
CA LEU A 54 2.65 14.66 -7.28
C LEU A 54 1.95 13.58 -8.10
N SER A 55 0.63 13.45 -7.93
CA SER A 55 -0.17 12.54 -8.75
C SER A 55 -0.04 12.94 -10.21
N THR A 56 0.17 11.97 -11.08
CA THR A 56 0.30 12.19 -12.52
C THR A 56 -0.93 11.74 -13.31
N SER A 57 -0.95 12.06 -14.61
CA SER A 57 -1.99 11.64 -15.53
C SER A 57 -1.93 10.13 -15.81
N PHE A 58 -3.02 9.57 -16.31
CA PHE A 58 -3.18 8.15 -16.58
C PHE A 58 -2.04 7.52 -17.40
N TYR A 59 -1.40 8.28 -18.29
CA TYR A 59 -0.36 7.77 -19.20
C TYR A 59 1.06 7.81 -18.61
N GLN A 60 1.23 8.32 -17.40
CA GLN A 60 2.53 8.35 -16.73
C GLN A 60 2.58 7.32 -15.62
N GLU A 61 3.62 6.48 -15.65
CA GLU A 61 3.83 5.42 -14.66
C GLU A 61 4.54 5.91 -13.39
N ILE A 62 5.18 7.09 -13.45
CA ILE A 62 6.03 7.60 -12.37
C ILE A 62 5.50 8.97 -11.93
N ASN A 63 5.21 9.09 -10.63
CA ASN A 63 4.84 10.36 -10.01
C ASN A 63 6.07 11.27 -9.87
N ASP A 64 5.89 12.57 -10.06
CA ASP A 64 6.96 13.56 -9.91
C ASP A 64 7.34 13.71 -8.42
N PRO A 65 8.61 13.49 -8.03
CA PRO A 65 9.02 13.59 -6.62
C PRO A 65 9.00 15.04 -6.11
N VAL A 66 8.59 15.21 -4.85
CA VAL A 66 8.58 16.52 -4.16
C VAL A 66 9.75 16.59 -3.18
N GLY A 67 10.74 17.45 -3.44
CA GLY A 67 11.97 17.55 -2.63
C GLY A 67 12.13 18.82 -1.80
N ASP A 68 11.19 19.77 -1.90
CA ASP A 68 11.23 21.10 -1.32
C ASP A 68 10.15 21.34 -0.24
N ALA A 69 9.52 20.29 0.27
CA ALA A 69 8.63 20.33 1.42
C ALA A 69 9.40 20.32 2.76
N LYS A 70 8.74 20.81 3.82
CA LYS A 70 9.15 20.62 5.22
C LYS A 70 8.25 19.57 5.86
N VAL A 71 8.82 18.52 6.43
CA VAL A 71 8.08 17.40 7.03
C VAL A 71 8.46 17.25 8.50
N THR A 72 7.46 17.17 9.38
CA THR A 72 7.64 17.06 10.84
C THR A 72 6.66 16.05 11.44
N LEU A 73 7.15 15.20 12.33
CA LEU A 73 6.33 14.38 13.21
C LEU A 73 6.34 14.99 14.62
N GLU A 74 5.15 15.25 15.16
CA GLU A 74 4.98 15.79 16.51
C GLU A 74 4.45 14.68 17.43
N ASP A 75 5.12 14.46 18.57
CA ASP A 75 4.59 13.72 19.71
C ASP A 75 3.83 14.70 20.61
N LEU A 76 2.50 14.65 20.53
CA LEU A 76 1.58 15.52 21.25
C LEU A 76 1.54 15.21 22.75
N THR A 77 2.01 14.04 23.16
CA THR A 77 2.01 13.60 24.56
C THR A 77 3.06 14.33 25.38
N ASN A 78 4.22 14.57 24.79
CA ASN A 78 5.36 15.22 25.45
C ASN A 78 5.78 16.55 24.78
N ASN A 79 5.04 17.00 23.76
CA ASN A 79 5.32 18.19 22.96
C ASN A 79 6.71 18.18 22.30
N ARG A 80 7.14 17.02 21.80
CA ARG A 80 8.42 16.87 21.08
C ARG A 80 8.20 16.83 19.58
N ASN A 81 9.04 17.57 18.86
CA ASN A 81 9.04 17.60 17.41
C ASN A 81 10.24 16.84 16.84
N TYR A 82 9.98 16.08 15.79
CA TYR A 82 10.95 15.32 15.03
C TYR A 82 10.92 15.82 13.58
N ASN A 83 12.05 16.32 13.09
CA ASN A 83 12.15 16.83 11.72
C ASN A 83 12.69 15.71 10.81
N PHE A 84 12.03 15.51 9.68
CA PHE A 84 12.59 14.66 8.65
C PHE A 84 13.59 15.45 7.82
N THR A 85 14.58 14.74 7.28
CA THR A 85 15.57 15.30 6.36
C THR A 85 15.32 14.76 4.96
N HIS A 86 15.19 15.65 3.97
CA HIS A 86 15.09 15.24 2.58
C HIS A 86 16.37 14.48 2.16
N SER A 87 16.19 13.34 1.50
CA SER A 87 17.26 12.52 0.94
C SER A 87 17.30 12.67 -0.58
N ASN A 88 16.54 11.85 -1.32
CA ASN A 88 16.42 11.90 -2.77
C ASN A 88 15.04 11.41 -3.21
N ASN A 89 14.65 11.69 -4.46
CA ASN A 89 13.41 11.18 -5.06
C ASN A 89 12.15 11.39 -4.19
N GLY A 90 12.08 12.53 -3.50
CA GLY A 90 10.97 12.88 -2.62
C GLY A 90 10.92 12.12 -1.30
N ILE A 91 11.95 11.34 -0.97
CA ILE A 91 12.07 10.62 0.29
C ILE A 91 12.61 11.55 1.36
N TYR A 92 11.89 11.64 2.47
CA TYR A 92 12.24 12.33 3.70
C TYR A 92 12.48 11.29 4.77
N ILE A 93 13.69 11.25 5.33
CA ILE A 93 14.10 10.24 6.32
C ILE A 93 13.97 10.82 7.73
N LEU A 94 13.45 10.02 8.65
CA LEU A 94 13.44 10.32 10.08
C LEU A 94 14.43 9.41 10.80
N ASP A 95 15.60 9.95 11.09
CA ASP A 95 16.65 9.24 11.82
C ASP A 95 16.42 9.27 13.34
N ASN A 96 16.90 8.25 14.04
CA ASN A 96 16.90 8.15 15.51
C ASN A 96 15.52 8.30 16.15
N PHE A 97 14.49 7.78 15.50
CA PHE A 97 13.13 7.73 16.02
C PHE A 97 12.65 6.30 16.15
N THR A 98 12.04 6.00 17.29
CA THR A 98 11.30 4.77 17.55
C THR A 98 9.97 5.21 18.15
N PRO A 99 8.82 4.88 17.53
CA PRO A 99 7.53 5.23 18.11
C PRO A 99 7.30 4.46 19.40
N GLU A 100 6.59 5.07 20.34
CA GLU A 100 6.22 4.48 21.63
C GLU A 100 4.71 4.22 21.68
N PHE A 101 4.31 3.14 22.33
CA PHE A 101 2.90 2.87 22.61
C PHE A 101 2.28 3.94 23.50
N ASN A 102 0.95 4.12 23.38
CA ASN A 102 0.17 5.09 24.16
C ASN A 102 0.67 6.54 24.01
N ARG A 103 1.23 6.88 22.84
CA ARG A 103 1.60 8.24 22.47
C ARG A 103 0.77 8.71 21.29
N ASP A 104 0.37 9.96 21.35
CA ASP A 104 -0.35 10.65 20.29
C ASP A 104 0.63 11.32 19.32
N TYR A 105 0.64 10.88 18.06
CA TYR A 105 1.50 11.43 17.02
C TYR A 105 0.72 12.15 15.93
N ARG A 106 1.35 13.18 15.35
CA ARG A 106 0.78 13.95 14.25
C ARG A 106 1.83 14.28 13.19
N LEU A 107 1.55 13.93 11.95
CA LEU A 107 2.37 14.30 10.79
C LEU A 107 1.92 15.66 10.25
N THR A 108 2.89 16.53 10.01
CA THR A 108 2.68 17.85 9.40
C THR A 108 3.66 18.04 8.23
N ILE A 109 3.13 18.47 7.09
CA ILE A 109 3.89 18.75 5.87
C ILE A 109 3.55 20.16 5.42
N THR A 110 4.57 20.98 5.15
CA THR A 110 4.40 22.28 4.49
C THR A 110 5.02 22.21 3.10
N TYR A 111 4.21 22.48 2.08
CA TYR A 111 4.62 22.44 0.68
C TYR A 111 3.91 23.55 -0.10
N LYS A 112 4.66 24.35 -0.88
CA LYS A 112 4.13 25.51 -1.64
C LYS A 112 3.23 26.43 -0.81
N ASP A 113 3.67 26.78 0.39
CA ASP A 113 2.95 27.60 1.37
C ASP A 113 1.61 27.03 1.86
N GLU A 114 1.30 25.78 1.53
CA GLU A 114 0.13 25.06 2.03
C GLU A 114 0.51 24.10 3.16
N LEU A 115 -0.38 24.00 4.16
CA LEU A 115 -0.21 23.17 5.35
C LEU A 115 -1.07 21.92 5.25
N TYR A 116 -0.41 20.76 5.24
CA TYR A 116 -1.03 19.45 5.27
C TYR A 116 -0.81 18.83 6.65
N GLN A 117 -1.87 18.31 7.27
CA GLN A 117 -1.82 17.82 8.64
C GLN A 117 -2.66 16.56 8.78
N SER A 118 -2.09 15.51 9.39
CA SER A 118 -2.81 14.29 9.73
C SER A 118 -3.73 14.50 10.93
N THR A 119 -4.71 13.62 11.11
CA THR A 119 -5.26 13.39 12.44
C THR A 119 -4.20 12.81 13.37
N THR A 120 -4.53 12.75 14.66
CA THR A 120 -3.72 12.03 15.64
C THR A 120 -3.77 10.53 15.37
N GLU A 121 -2.61 9.87 15.41
CA GLU A 121 -2.45 8.41 15.36
C GLU A 121 -1.61 7.93 16.52
N GLN A 122 -1.78 6.66 16.90
CA GLN A 122 -0.95 5.99 17.90
C GLN A 122 -0.31 4.76 17.28
N LEU A 123 0.79 4.29 17.88
CA LEU A 123 1.38 3.01 17.53
C LEU A 123 0.40 1.88 17.90
N ILE A 124 -0.05 1.13 16.90
CA ILE A 124 -1.00 0.01 17.10
C ILE A 124 -0.23 -1.30 17.24
N PRO A 125 -0.48 -2.08 18.31
CA PRO A 125 0.24 -3.32 18.55
C PRO A 125 -0.17 -4.42 17.57
N CYS A 126 0.69 -5.41 17.39
CA CYS A 126 0.48 -6.52 16.46
C CYS A 126 0.94 -7.83 17.11
N VAL A 127 0.59 -8.95 16.49
CA VAL A 127 1.11 -10.28 16.83
C VAL A 127 2.03 -10.78 15.71
N PRO A 128 3.04 -11.61 16.01
CA PRO A 128 3.91 -12.18 14.99
C PRO A 128 3.21 -13.25 14.16
N ILE A 129 3.69 -13.43 12.92
CA ILE A 129 3.37 -14.62 12.12
C ILE A 129 3.93 -15.84 12.86
N SER A 130 3.06 -16.77 13.25
CA SER A 130 3.47 -18.00 13.94
C SER A 130 3.94 -19.08 12.97
N LYS A 131 3.43 -19.06 11.74
CA LYS A 131 3.80 -20.02 10.70
C LYS A 131 3.61 -19.41 9.31
N LEU A 132 4.62 -19.62 8.45
CA LEU A 132 4.57 -19.29 7.03
C LEU A 132 5.13 -20.49 6.25
N GLU A 133 4.32 -21.10 5.39
CA GLU A 133 4.71 -22.28 4.62
C GLU A 133 4.06 -22.32 3.24
N GLN A 134 4.73 -22.98 2.29
CA GLN A 134 4.13 -23.28 1.00
C GLN A 134 3.14 -24.44 1.16
N GLY A 135 1.98 -24.32 0.52
CA GLY A 135 1.00 -25.39 0.40
C GLY A 135 0.97 -26.01 -0.99
N ASP A 136 0.13 -27.03 -1.16
CA ASP A 136 -0.06 -27.76 -2.43
C ASP A 136 -1.38 -27.39 -3.13
N GLY A 137 -2.10 -26.40 -2.61
CA GLY A 137 -3.34 -25.89 -3.18
C GLY A 137 -3.13 -25.04 -4.43
N THR A 138 -4.19 -24.88 -5.20
CA THR A 138 -4.26 -24.07 -6.41
C THR A 138 -5.67 -23.49 -6.57
N LEU A 139 -5.85 -22.48 -7.40
CA LEU A 139 -7.14 -21.87 -7.72
C LEU A 139 -7.64 -22.36 -9.09
N PHE A 140 -8.04 -21.43 -9.97
CA PHE A 140 -8.74 -21.75 -11.21
C PHE A 140 -7.79 -22.19 -12.32
N SER A 141 -6.57 -21.65 -12.35
CA SER A 141 -5.63 -21.91 -13.46
C SER A 141 -4.78 -23.17 -13.23
N GLY A 142 -4.69 -23.65 -11.99
CA GLY A 142 -4.03 -24.93 -11.69
C GLY A 142 -2.53 -24.81 -11.41
N ASN A 143 -1.96 -23.61 -11.50
CA ASN A 143 -0.53 -23.36 -11.39
C ASN A 143 -0.15 -22.28 -10.36
N GLU A 144 -1.11 -21.74 -9.61
CA GLU A 144 -0.84 -20.77 -8.55
C GLU A 144 -0.03 -21.41 -7.41
N LYS A 145 0.88 -20.63 -6.81
CA LYS A 145 1.65 -21.05 -5.63
C LYS A 145 0.90 -20.66 -4.36
N GLU A 146 0.45 -21.65 -3.60
CA GLU A 146 -0.21 -21.45 -2.31
C GLU A 146 0.80 -21.11 -1.20
N VAL A 147 0.50 -20.06 -0.44
CA VAL A 147 1.20 -19.71 0.79
C VAL A 147 0.21 -19.71 1.94
N LYS A 148 0.47 -20.55 2.94
CA LYS A 148 -0.31 -20.64 4.16
C LYS A 148 0.30 -19.76 5.23
N VAL A 149 -0.50 -18.83 5.73
CA VAL A 149 -0.14 -17.91 6.81
C VAL A 149 -0.89 -18.33 8.06
N SER A 150 -0.22 -18.38 9.20
CA SER A 150 -0.87 -18.56 10.51
C SER A 150 -0.32 -17.56 11.52
N PHE A 151 -1.20 -17.06 12.37
CA PHE A 151 -0.87 -16.19 13.51
C PHE A 151 -1.86 -16.44 14.64
N THR A 152 -1.49 -16.08 15.86
CA THR A 152 -2.35 -16.20 17.05
C THR A 152 -2.69 -14.82 17.56
N ASP A 153 -3.98 -14.52 17.54
CA ASP A 153 -4.54 -13.25 17.97
C ASP A 153 -4.48 -13.05 19.50
N ASP A 154 -4.43 -11.79 19.96
CA ASP A 154 -4.47 -11.43 21.39
C ASP A 154 -5.91 -11.22 21.85
N GLY A 155 -6.45 -12.23 22.55
CA GLY A 155 -7.83 -12.27 23.04
C GLY A 155 -8.27 -11.14 23.99
N SER A 156 -7.37 -10.23 24.36
CA SER A 156 -7.63 -9.14 25.30
C SER A 156 -8.00 -7.80 24.64
N ARG A 157 -7.93 -7.71 23.31
CA ARG A 157 -8.14 -6.47 22.54
C ARG A 157 -8.85 -6.77 21.21
N ASP A 158 -9.63 -5.82 20.71
CA ASP A 158 -10.23 -5.92 19.38
C ASP A 158 -9.22 -5.44 18.33
N ASP A 159 -8.74 -6.36 17.49
CA ASP A 159 -7.64 -6.14 16.55
C ASP A 159 -8.08 -6.13 15.08
N PHE A 160 -7.41 -5.26 14.33
CA PHE A 160 -7.46 -5.21 12.87
C PHE A 160 -6.05 -5.41 12.33
N TYR A 161 -5.93 -6.20 11.27
CA TYR A 161 -4.66 -6.57 10.68
C TYR A 161 -4.60 -6.20 9.20
N LEU A 162 -3.43 -5.74 8.77
CA LEU A 162 -3.05 -5.65 7.38
C LEU A 162 -1.91 -6.62 7.12
N PHE A 163 -2.02 -7.42 6.08
CA PHE A 163 -0.95 -8.22 5.52
C PHE A 163 -0.43 -7.56 4.26
N ARG A 164 0.90 -7.52 4.12
CA ARG A 164 1.59 -7.17 2.88
C ARG A 164 2.33 -8.38 2.36
N PHE A 165 2.04 -8.72 1.11
CA PHE A 165 2.64 -9.80 0.33
C PHE A 165 3.64 -9.22 -0.69
N ALA A 166 4.27 -10.09 -1.48
CA ALA A 166 5.14 -9.65 -2.57
C ALA A 166 4.39 -8.77 -3.58
N SER A 167 5.14 -7.99 -4.36
CA SER A 167 4.61 -7.06 -5.37
C SER A 167 3.62 -6.02 -4.83
N ASN A 168 3.70 -5.68 -3.54
CA ASN A 168 2.78 -4.77 -2.84
C ASN A 168 1.30 -5.21 -2.95
N SER A 169 1.05 -6.51 -2.85
CA SER A 169 -0.31 -7.02 -2.68
C SER A 169 -0.69 -6.99 -1.21
N PHE A 170 -1.96 -6.71 -0.91
CA PHE A 170 -2.42 -6.47 0.46
C PHE A 170 -3.69 -7.26 0.77
N LEU A 171 -3.84 -7.65 2.03
CA LEU A 171 -5.05 -8.25 2.56
C LEU A 171 -5.35 -7.65 3.93
N VAL A 172 -6.59 -7.32 4.20
CA VAL A 172 -7.03 -6.88 5.52
C VAL A 172 -7.91 -7.94 6.18
N THR A 173 -7.85 -8.04 7.51
CA THR A 173 -8.72 -8.92 8.29
C THR A 173 -9.00 -8.35 9.68
N GLU A 174 -10.18 -8.61 10.23
CA GLU A 174 -10.61 -8.25 11.59
C GLU A 174 -10.81 -9.52 12.44
N ASP A 175 -10.45 -9.45 13.73
CA ASP A 175 -10.45 -10.59 14.66
C ASP A 175 -11.82 -11.08 15.13
N ARG A 176 -12.91 -10.45 14.68
CA ARG A 176 -14.29 -10.70 15.11
C ARG A 176 -14.68 -12.18 15.14
N PHE A 177 -14.10 -13.00 14.26
CA PHE A 177 -14.38 -14.43 14.14
C PHE A 177 -13.26 -15.36 14.66
N TYR A 178 -12.15 -14.81 15.16
CA TYR A 178 -11.00 -15.57 15.66
C TYR A 178 -10.32 -14.92 16.89
N GLN A 179 -11.01 -14.05 17.61
CA GLN A 179 -10.59 -13.39 18.85
C GLN A 179 -9.92 -14.36 19.84
N GLY A 180 -8.65 -14.12 20.16
CA GLY A 180 -7.80 -14.93 21.03
C GLY A 180 -7.42 -16.33 20.52
N ASN A 181 -7.70 -16.64 19.25
CA ASN A 181 -7.44 -17.94 18.65
C ASN A 181 -6.37 -17.86 17.55
N THR A 182 -5.81 -19.01 17.20
CA THR A 182 -4.98 -19.13 16.00
C THR A 182 -5.86 -19.07 14.76
N PHE A 183 -5.58 -18.13 13.87
CA PHE A 183 -6.19 -18.02 12.56
C PHE A 183 -5.19 -18.43 11.48
N ASN A 184 -5.68 -19.07 10.42
CA ASN A 184 -4.89 -19.44 9.26
C ASN A 184 -5.69 -19.25 7.98
N PHE A 185 -5.00 -18.85 6.93
CA PHE A 185 -5.57 -18.66 5.61
C PHE A 185 -4.51 -18.93 4.54
N SER A 186 -4.99 -19.12 3.31
CA SER A 186 -4.15 -19.31 2.13
C SER A 186 -4.16 -18.05 1.28
N TYR A 187 -2.99 -17.65 0.81
CA TYR A 187 -2.80 -16.63 -0.22
C TYR A 187 -2.19 -17.31 -1.46
N PHE A 188 -2.61 -16.92 -2.65
CA PHE A 188 -2.18 -17.55 -3.91
C PHE A 188 -1.47 -16.53 -4.79
N TYR A 189 -0.26 -16.87 -5.22
CA TYR A 189 0.48 -16.10 -6.22
C TYR A 189 0.33 -16.77 -7.59
N ASP A 190 0.10 -15.99 -8.64
CA ASP A 190 0.20 -16.51 -10.00
C ASP A 190 1.62 -17.00 -10.27
N GLU A 191 1.79 -18.12 -10.97
CA GLU A 191 3.09 -18.77 -11.22
C GLU A 191 4.14 -17.79 -11.78
N ASP A 192 3.72 -16.92 -12.69
CA ASP A 192 4.56 -15.92 -13.36
C ASP A 192 4.86 -14.69 -12.50
N SER A 193 4.13 -14.49 -11.40
CA SER A 193 4.21 -13.32 -10.53
C SER A 193 5.00 -13.59 -9.23
N ALA A 194 5.20 -14.86 -8.90
CA ALA A 194 5.85 -15.27 -7.66
C ALA A 194 7.37 -15.13 -7.78
N GLU A 195 7.94 -14.16 -7.08
CA GLU A 195 9.38 -14.21 -6.76
C GLU A 195 9.66 -15.51 -5.99
N ASN A 196 10.83 -16.12 -6.23
CA ASN A 196 11.21 -17.35 -5.55
C ASN A 196 11.35 -17.13 -4.03
N ASP A 197 11.77 -15.95 -3.59
CA ASP A 197 11.88 -15.60 -2.19
C ASP A 197 10.89 -14.47 -1.89
N ILE A 198 9.85 -14.78 -1.11
CA ILE A 198 8.85 -13.80 -0.72
C ILE A 198 9.05 -13.35 0.73
N ILE A 199 8.61 -12.13 1.03
CA ILE A 199 8.47 -11.63 2.40
C ILE A 199 7.00 -11.34 2.64
N VAL A 200 6.45 -11.90 3.72
CA VAL A 200 5.11 -11.57 4.20
C VAL A 200 5.24 -10.77 5.48
N SER A 201 4.60 -9.61 5.52
CA SER A 201 4.54 -8.73 6.69
C SER A 201 3.12 -8.69 7.26
N ILE A 202 2.98 -8.67 8.58
CA ILE A 202 1.73 -8.40 9.29
C ILE A 202 1.87 -7.07 10.05
N PHE A 203 0.81 -6.28 10.06
CA PHE A 203 0.73 -4.97 10.70
C PHE A 203 -0.54 -4.89 11.55
N GLY A 204 -0.41 -4.44 12.80
CA GLY A 204 -1.55 -4.07 13.62
C GLY A 204 -2.03 -2.68 13.22
N ILE A 205 -3.31 -2.50 12.92
CA ILE A 205 -3.83 -1.26 12.33
C ILE A 205 -5.11 -0.78 13.04
N THR A 206 -5.46 0.49 12.86
CA THR A 206 -6.75 1.00 13.36
C THR A 206 -7.91 0.53 12.46
N GLU A 207 -9.11 0.40 13.02
CA GLU A 207 -10.35 0.15 12.26
C GLU A 207 -10.53 1.15 11.09
N ARG A 208 -10.16 2.41 11.32
CA ARG A 208 -10.25 3.45 10.28
C ARG A 208 -9.28 3.19 9.13
N TYR A 209 -8.06 2.73 9.42
CA TYR A 209 -7.10 2.37 8.38
C TYR A 209 -7.49 1.05 7.69
N TYR A 210 -8.08 0.10 8.42
CA TYR A 210 -8.68 -1.12 7.87
C TYR A 210 -9.71 -0.77 6.81
N ASN A 211 -10.69 0.08 7.14
CA ASN A 211 -11.73 0.50 6.20
C ASN A 211 -11.16 1.27 5.00
N TYR A 212 -10.12 2.08 5.20
CA TYR A 212 -9.42 2.77 4.12
C TYR A 212 -8.75 1.78 3.15
N MET A 213 -8.03 0.79 3.69
CA MET A 213 -7.32 -0.22 2.89
C MET A 213 -8.28 -1.19 2.21
N ASP A 214 -9.39 -1.58 2.86
CA ASP A 214 -10.43 -2.44 2.28
C ASP A 214 -10.99 -1.83 0.98
N ILE A 215 -11.29 -0.52 0.99
CA ILE A 215 -11.76 0.23 -0.19
C ILE A 215 -10.68 0.30 -1.29
N ILE A 216 -9.39 0.39 -0.93
CA ILE A 216 -8.29 0.42 -1.90
C ILE A 216 -8.10 -0.95 -2.54
N ILE A 217 -8.03 -2.00 -1.72
CA ILE A 217 -7.82 -3.39 -2.13
C ILE A 217 -8.97 -3.83 -3.03
N SER A 218 -10.22 -3.56 -2.65
CA SER A 218 -11.38 -3.93 -3.46
C SER A 218 -11.32 -3.32 -4.86
N GLN A 219 -10.77 -2.11 -5.01
CA GLN A 219 -10.66 -1.42 -6.31
C GLN A 219 -9.43 -1.84 -7.13
N THR A 220 -8.39 -2.38 -6.50
CA THR A 220 -7.24 -2.94 -7.22
C THR A 220 -7.54 -4.35 -7.73
N ASP A 221 -8.29 -5.13 -6.97
CA ASP A 221 -8.65 -6.51 -7.31
C ASP A 221 -9.79 -6.57 -8.34
N ASP A 222 -10.71 -5.59 -8.36
CA ASP A 222 -11.81 -5.49 -9.33
C ASP A 222 -11.41 -4.90 -10.69
N ARG A 223 -10.11 -4.71 -10.99
CA ARG A 223 -9.62 -4.16 -12.28
C ARG A 223 -9.88 -5.13 -13.45
N GLY A 224 -11.13 -5.28 -13.83
CA GLY A 224 -11.61 -6.19 -14.87
C GLY A 224 -13.07 -6.61 -14.75
N ASN A 225 -13.75 -6.30 -13.64
CA ASN A 225 -15.16 -6.66 -13.44
C ASN A 225 -16.09 -5.61 -14.08
N PRO A 226 -16.81 -5.92 -15.19
CA PRO A 226 -17.71 -4.98 -15.85
C PRO A 226 -18.97 -4.66 -15.03
N PHE A 227 -19.17 -5.32 -13.89
CA PHE A 227 -20.21 -5.06 -12.91
C PHE A 227 -19.67 -4.53 -11.57
N GLY A 228 -18.37 -4.18 -11.52
CA GLY A 228 -17.76 -3.56 -10.35
C GLY A 228 -18.47 -2.27 -9.95
N GLY A 229 -18.51 -1.99 -8.65
CA GLY A 229 -19.07 -0.76 -8.11
C GLY A 229 -18.40 0.48 -8.70
N THR A 230 -19.04 1.65 -8.56
CA THR A 230 -18.40 2.92 -8.92
C THR A 230 -17.11 3.10 -8.13
N ALA A 231 -16.01 3.44 -8.81
CA ALA A 231 -14.74 3.76 -8.15
C ALA A 231 -14.95 4.78 -7.03
N ALA A 232 -14.53 4.43 -5.81
CA ALA A 232 -14.57 5.33 -4.67
C ALA A 232 -13.21 6.02 -4.53
N ASN A 233 -13.18 7.29 -4.17
CA ASN A 233 -11.94 7.98 -3.80
C ASN A 233 -11.79 7.95 -2.28
N PRO A 234 -11.16 6.91 -1.69
CA PRO A 234 -11.01 6.84 -0.24
C PRO A 234 -10.21 8.04 0.25
N ARG A 235 -10.75 8.73 1.26
CA ARG A 235 -10.09 9.86 1.91
C ARG A 235 -9.24 9.33 3.05
N GLY A 236 -7.94 9.58 2.99
CA GLY A 236 -7.07 9.27 4.11
C GLY A 236 -7.25 10.26 5.27
N ASN A 237 -6.36 10.17 6.25
CA ASN A 237 -6.42 10.96 7.47
C ASN A 237 -5.63 12.28 7.41
N ILE A 238 -5.06 12.64 6.25
CA ILE A 238 -4.30 13.87 6.06
C ILE A 238 -5.15 14.90 5.30
N LYS A 239 -5.21 16.13 5.80
CA LYS A 239 -5.99 17.23 5.22
C LYS A 239 -5.12 18.44 4.91
N ASN A 240 -5.45 19.16 3.85
CA ASN A 240 -4.92 20.48 3.61
C ASN A 240 -5.71 21.51 4.43
N ILE A 241 -5.07 22.10 5.43
CA ILE A 241 -5.68 23.04 6.38
C ILE A 241 -5.84 24.43 5.75
N THR A 242 -4.94 24.81 4.86
CA THR A 242 -4.94 26.12 4.17
C THR A 242 -5.89 26.16 2.98
N ASN A 243 -6.05 25.05 2.27
CA ASN A 243 -6.84 24.94 1.05
C ASN A 243 -7.53 23.56 0.96
N PRO A 244 -8.72 23.39 1.57
CA PRO A 244 -9.39 22.10 1.66
C PRO A 244 -9.70 21.43 0.31
N GLU A 245 -9.87 22.23 -0.75
CA GLU A 245 -10.10 21.73 -2.11
C GLU A 245 -8.84 21.08 -2.70
N ASN A 246 -7.64 21.45 -2.22
CA ASN A 246 -6.36 20.85 -2.59
C ASN A 246 -5.90 19.78 -1.59
N TYR A 247 -6.76 18.79 -1.38
CA TYR A 247 -6.48 17.66 -0.50
C TYR A 247 -5.28 16.83 -0.97
N PRO A 248 -4.55 16.15 -0.07
CA PRO A 248 -3.56 15.16 -0.45
C PRO A 248 -4.20 13.76 -0.67
N LEU A 249 -3.44 12.86 -1.27
CA LEU A 249 -3.69 11.42 -1.32
C LEU A 249 -2.72 10.72 -0.38
N GLY A 250 -3.17 9.67 0.31
CA GLY A 250 -2.35 8.91 1.26
C GLY A 250 -2.90 8.93 2.68
N TYR A 251 -2.26 8.17 3.55
CA TYR A 251 -2.67 7.95 4.93
C TYR A 251 -1.42 7.89 5.81
N PHE A 252 -1.47 8.50 6.99
CA PHE A 252 -0.43 8.40 8.01
C PHE A 252 -0.87 7.40 9.08
N GLN A 253 -0.05 6.41 9.42
CA GLN A 253 -0.29 5.55 10.57
C GLN A 253 1.01 4.95 11.11
N LEU A 254 0.92 4.29 12.26
CA LEU A 254 2.04 3.71 12.99
C LEU A 254 1.67 2.29 13.40
N SER A 255 2.40 1.29 12.89
CA SER A 255 2.17 -0.12 13.24
C SER A 255 3.36 -0.72 13.95
N GLU A 256 3.06 -1.53 14.95
CA GLU A 256 3.91 -2.67 15.23
C GLU A 256 3.78 -3.68 14.08
N THR A 257 4.91 -4.16 13.58
CA THR A 257 4.97 -5.04 12.43
C THR A 257 5.94 -6.20 12.65
N TYR A 258 5.59 -7.33 12.05
CA TYR A 258 6.42 -8.53 12.00
C TYR A 258 6.50 -9.02 10.56
N SER A 259 7.63 -9.62 10.19
CA SER A 259 7.83 -10.14 8.84
C SER A 259 8.52 -11.50 8.87
N GLN A 260 8.15 -12.37 7.93
CA GLN A 260 8.78 -13.66 7.73
C GLN A 260 9.03 -13.89 6.24
N SER A 261 10.15 -14.51 5.90
CA SER A 261 10.49 -14.88 4.52
C SER A 261 10.20 -16.35 4.24
N LEU A 262 9.85 -16.66 2.99
CA LEU A 262 9.62 -18.02 2.52
C LEU A 262 10.18 -18.15 1.10
N SER A 263 10.93 -19.23 0.86
CA SER A 263 11.34 -19.62 -0.50
C SER A 263 10.28 -20.55 -1.08
N LEU A 264 9.72 -20.18 -2.23
CA LEU A 264 8.74 -20.94 -2.99
C LEU A 264 9.44 -21.85 -4.00
N HIS A 265 8.95 -23.09 -4.12
CA HIS A 265 9.45 -24.12 -5.02
C HIS A 265 8.44 -24.51 -6.09
#